data_AF-A0ABC7ZJM3-F1
#
_entry.id   AF-A0ABC7ZJM3-F1
#
_cell.length_a   1.000
_cell.length_b   1.000
_cell.length_c   1.000
_cell.angle_alpha   90.00
_cell.angle_beta   90.00
_cell.angle_gamma   90.00
#
_symmetry.space_group_name_H-M   'P 1'
#
loop_
_entity.id
_entity.type
_entity.pdbx_description
1 polymer ?
#
loop_
_entity_poly.entity_id
_entity_poly.type
_entity_poly.pdbx_seq_one_letter_code
_entity_poly.pdbx_strand_id
1 'polypeptide(L)'
;MFTPGSTPDIWTGAGYRKQGNNNGIPFDNVKPSNGSTPFNPNSDDNKVTSGSSSKTTTYTHLPNSISPTSDWINALTFTNKNNPQRNQLLLRALLGTIPVLINKSGTGDQFNKDSEQQWNETEKLDGNLPGFGEVNGGFYQLNKNLLAYFY
;
A
#
# COMPACT_ATOMS: atom_id res chain seq x y z
N MET A 1 -6.47 -18.01 -13.84
CA MET A 1 -6.31 -18.58 -12.49
C MET A 1 -4.86 -18.37 -12.08
N PHE A 2 -4.56 -17.85 -10.89
CA PHE A 2 -3.20 -17.40 -10.51
C PHE A 2 -2.57 -18.21 -9.36
N THR A 3 -3.36 -18.97 -8.61
CA THR A 3 -2.90 -19.75 -7.46
C THR A 3 -3.26 -21.22 -7.67
N PRO A 4 -2.29 -22.15 -7.75
CA PRO A 4 -2.57 -23.59 -7.81
C PRO A 4 -2.89 -24.08 -6.39
N GLY A 5 -4.09 -23.78 -5.89
CA GLY A 5 -4.57 -24.17 -4.57
C GLY A 5 -6.09 -24.22 -4.52
N SER A 6 -6.64 -24.82 -3.46
CA SER A 6 -8.09 -24.88 -3.25
C SER A 6 -8.70 -23.52 -2.90
N THR A 7 -7.90 -22.60 -2.37
CA THR A 7 -8.32 -21.21 -2.11
C THR A 7 -7.39 -20.23 -2.83
N PRO A 8 -7.93 -19.18 -3.48
CA PRO A 8 -7.15 -18.17 -4.16
C PRO A 8 -6.75 -17.00 -3.25
N ASP A 9 -6.35 -17.31 -2.01
CA ASP A 9 -6.07 -16.29 -1.00
C ASP A 9 -4.67 -15.69 -1.18
N ILE A 10 -4.58 -14.37 -1.08
CA ILE A 10 -3.33 -13.59 -1.20
C ILE A 10 -3.27 -12.62 -0.02
N TRP A 11 -2.13 -12.58 0.68
CA TRP A 11 -1.90 -11.61 1.75
C TRP A 11 -1.76 -10.19 1.20
N THR A 12 -2.42 -9.23 1.85
CA THR A 12 -2.45 -7.82 1.43
C THR A 12 -1.16 -7.06 1.68
N GLY A 13 -0.33 -7.52 2.62
CA GLY A 13 0.78 -6.75 3.19
C GLY A 13 0.33 -5.66 4.18
N ALA A 14 1.29 -4.84 4.61
CA ALA A 14 1.05 -3.71 5.53
C ALA A 14 0.40 -2.52 4.80
N GLY A 15 -0.31 -1.66 5.55
CA GLY A 15 -1.01 -0.50 4.99
C GLY A 15 -2.18 -0.86 4.08
N TYR A 16 -2.83 -1.99 4.37
CA TYR A 16 -3.96 -2.47 3.59
C TYR A 16 -5.24 -1.69 3.92
N ARG A 17 -6.22 -1.79 3.01
CA ARG A 17 -7.52 -1.13 3.06
C ARG A 17 -8.60 -2.21 3.13
N LYS A 18 -9.56 -2.05 4.04
CA LYS A 18 -10.73 -2.94 4.18
C LYS A 18 -11.99 -2.13 4.44
N GLN A 19 -13.13 -2.68 4.06
CA GLN A 19 -14.46 -2.13 4.38
C GLN A 19 -15.38 -3.29 4.75
N GLY A 20 -15.43 -3.63 6.04
CA GLY A 20 -16.18 -4.78 6.59
C GLY A 20 -15.62 -6.16 6.22
N ASN A 21 -15.15 -6.33 4.99
CA ASN A 21 -14.65 -7.56 4.36
C ASN A 21 -13.19 -7.38 3.86
N ASN A 22 -12.45 -8.49 3.76
CA ASN A 22 -11.06 -8.56 3.28
C ASN A 22 -10.93 -9.10 1.82
N ASN A 23 -12.04 -9.41 1.16
CA ASN A 23 -12.12 -9.99 -0.19
C ASN A 23 -12.58 -8.94 -1.20
N GLY A 24 -11.71 -7.99 -1.51
CA GLY A 24 -12.00 -6.83 -2.36
C GLY A 24 -12.61 -5.67 -1.59
N ILE A 25 -12.18 -4.44 -1.92
CA ILE A 25 -12.81 -3.21 -1.42
C ILE A 25 -13.79 -2.69 -2.48
N PRO A 26 -15.06 -2.42 -2.14
CA PRO A 26 -16.02 -1.90 -3.10
C PRO A 26 -15.62 -0.50 -3.58
N PHE A 27 -16.05 -0.15 -4.79
CA PHE A 27 -15.82 1.16 -5.41
C PHE A 27 -16.75 2.26 -4.86
N ASP A 28 -17.16 2.15 -3.59
CA ASP A 28 -18.16 3.03 -2.99
C ASP A 28 -17.56 4.32 -2.41
N ASN A 29 -16.23 4.47 -2.48
CA ASN A 29 -15.48 5.60 -1.90
C ASN A 29 -14.30 6.03 -2.78
N VAL A 30 -14.56 6.42 -4.02
CA VAL A 30 -13.53 7.02 -4.88
C VAL A 30 -13.13 8.35 -4.31
N LYS A 31 -11.82 8.54 -4.08
CA LYS A 31 -11.29 9.78 -3.52
C LYS A 31 -11.75 10.97 -4.38
N PRO A 32 -12.42 11.98 -3.80
CA PRO A 32 -12.77 13.18 -4.53
C PRO A 32 -11.48 13.85 -5.02
N SER A 33 -11.48 14.29 -6.28
CA SER A 33 -10.40 15.07 -6.89
C SER A 33 -10.98 16.42 -7.24
N ASN A 34 -10.25 17.51 -6.93
CA ASN A 34 -10.61 18.91 -7.17
C ASN A 34 -11.97 19.35 -6.57
N GLY A 35 -11.92 20.10 -5.45
CA GLY A 35 -13.12 20.74 -4.89
C GLY A 35 -14.02 19.82 -4.05
N SER A 36 -13.51 18.67 -3.60
CA SER A 36 -14.19 17.74 -2.69
C SER A 36 -15.46 17.05 -3.27
N THR A 37 -15.67 17.10 -4.58
CA THR A 37 -16.77 16.37 -5.22
C THR A 37 -16.38 14.90 -5.48
N PRO A 38 -17.20 13.93 -5.03
CA PRO A 38 -16.93 12.51 -5.30
C PRO A 38 -16.96 12.22 -6.80
N PHE A 39 -16.05 11.37 -7.27
CA PHE A 39 -16.13 10.85 -8.62
C PHE A 39 -17.43 10.04 -8.78
N ASN A 40 -18.24 10.37 -9.78
CA ASN A 40 -19.48 9.65 -10.06
C ASN A 40 -19.25 8.60 -11.16
N PRO A 41 -19.17 7.29 -10.84
CA PRO A 41 -19.00 6.24 -11.85
C PRO A 41 -20.21 6.12 -12.78
N ASN A 42 -21.35 6.68 -12.39
CA ASN A 42 -22.58 6.64 -13.15
C ASN A 42 -22.78 7.86 -14.09
N SER A 43 -21.82 8.78 -14.15
CA SER A 43 -21.83 9.89 -15.12
C SER A 43 -21.83 9.37 -16.55
N ASP A 44 -22.41 10.11 -17.49
CA ASP A 44 -22.51 9.71 -18.90
C ASP A 44 -21.13 9.49 -19.52
N ASP A 45 -20.15 10.33 -19.19
CA ASP A 45 -18.75 10.20 -19.63
C ASP A 45 -18.07 8.92 -19.13
N ASN A 46 -18.56 8.33 -18.04
CA ASN A 46 -17.99 7.14 -17.38
C ASN A 46 -18.71 5.84 -17.78
N LYS A 47 -19.60 5.91 -18.78
CA LYS A 47 -20.37 4.77 -19.28
C LYS A 47 -20.09 4.52 -20.76
N VAL A 48 -20.28 3.28 -21.15
CA VAL A 48 -20.35 2.88 -22.56
C VAL A 48 -21.71 2.24 -22.79
N THR A 49 -22.40 2.70 -23.83
CA THR A 49 -23.73 2.20 -24.22
C THR A 49 -23.62 1.36 -25.47
N SER A 50 -24.13 0.13 -25.40
CA SER A 50 -24.24 -0.77 -26.56
C SER A 50 -25.69 -1.27 -26.64
N GLY A 51 -26.41 -0.87 -27.69
CA GLY A 51 -27.85 -1.07 -27.78
C GLY A 51 -28.60 -0.31 -26.68
N SER A 52 -29.49 -0.99 -25.97
CA SER A 52 -30.27 -0.44 -24.85
C SER A 52 -29.60 -0.59 -23.47
N SER A 53 -28.40 -1.20 -23.39
CA SER A 53 -27.68 -1.38 -22.13
C SER A 53 -26.52 -0.39 -22.01
N SER A 54 -26.59 0.46 -20.99
CA SER A 54 -25.49 1.34 -20.58
C SER A 54 -24.78 0.75 -19.36
N LYS A 55 -23.47 0.58 -19.44
CA LYS A 55 -22.65 -0.01 -18.36
C LYS A 55 -21.52 0.94 -17.98
N THR A 56 -21.23 1.02 -16.68
CA THR A 56 -20.07 1.74 -16.17
C THR A 56 -18.79 1.08 -16.63
N THR A 57 -17.74 1.86 -16.88
CA THR A 57 -16.43 1.33 -17.30
C THR A 57 -15.53 0.96 -16.12
N THR A 58 -15.83 1.45 -14.91
CA THR A 58 -15.05 1.14 -13.70
C THR A 58 -15.31 -0.27 -13.15
N TYR A 59 -14.35 -0.78 -12.38
CA TYR A 59 -14.50 -2.01 -11.61
C TYR A 59 -15.40 -1.79 -10.39
N THR A 60 -16.18 -2.81 -10.01
CA THR A 60 -17.03 -2.76 -8.81
C THR A 60 -16.24 -2.96 -7.51
N HIS A 61 -15.15 -3.73 -7.56
CA HIS A 61 -14.25 -3.98 -6.44
C HIS A 61 -12.81 -3.82 -6.88
N LEU A 62 -11.97 -3.33 -5.98
CA LEU A 62 -10.54 -3.13 -6.18
C LEU A 62 -9.72 -3.97 -5.18
N PRO A 63 -8.43 -4.20 -5.46
CA PRO A 63 -7.53 -4.85 -4.51
C PRO A 63 -7.41 -4.10 -3.17
N ASN A 64 -7.25 -4.85 -2.09
CA ASN A 64 -7.21 -4.36 -0.72
C ASN A 64 -5.90 -3.66 -0.33
N SER A 65 -4.95 -3.42 -1.25
CA SER A 65 -3.71 -2.72 -0.93
C SER A 65 -3.19 -1.94 -2.12
N ILE A 66 -2.76 -0.71 -1.87
CA ILE A 66 -2.05 0.17 -2.79
C ILE A 66 -0.75 0.70 -2.16
N SER A 67 -0.34 0.11 -1.02
CA SER A 67 0.83 0.56 -0.29
C SER A 67 2.12 0.22 -1.05
N PRO A 68 3.28 0.78 -0.68
CA PRO A 68 4.56 0.41 -1.28
C PRO A 68 4.92 -1.08 -1.14
N THR A 69 4.21 -1.81 -0.27
CA THR A 69 4.38 -3.25 -0.07
C THR A 69 3.43 -4.11 -0.92
N SER A 70 2.52 -3.51 -1.70
CA SER A 70 1.51 -4.23 -2.48
C SER A 70 2.12 -5.15 -3.55
N ASP A 71 1.65 -6.40 -3.60
CA ASP A 71 2.12 -7.44 -4.51
C ASP A 71 0.94 -8.30 -4.97
N TRP A 72 0.24 -7.83 -6.01
CA TRP A 72 -0.98 -8.46 -6.52
C TRP A 72 -0.69 -9.19 -7.84
N ILE A 73 -0.51 -10.50 -7.75
CA ILE A 73 -0.28 -11.35 -8.94
C ILE A 73 -1.41 -11.22 -9.99
N ASN A 74 -2.63 -10.93 -9.55
CA ASN A 74 -3.82 -10.79 -10.38
C ASN A 74 -4.15 -9.33 -10.77
N ALA A 75 -3.41 -8.34 -10.26
CA ALA A 75 -3.69 -6.92 -10.49
C ALA A 75 -2.40 -6.10 -10.60
N LEU A 76 -1.76 -6.16 -11.77
CA LEU A 76 -0.51 -5.46 -12.04
C LEU A 76 -0.62 -3.94 -11.78
N THR A 77 -1.75 -3.33 -12.15
CA THR A 77 -2.00 -1.88 -11.93
C THR A 77 -2.06 -1.47 -10.46
N PHE A 78 -2.23 -2.42 -9.53
CA PHE A 78 -2.24 -2.20 -8.08
C PHE A 78 -0.97 -2.70 -7.40
N THR A 79 -0.01 -3.25 -8.16
CA THR A 79 1.23 -3.85 -7.65
C THR A 79 2.37 -2.85 -7.67
N ASN A 80 2.94 -2.56 -6.49
CA ASN A 80 4.10 -1.67 -6.37
C ASN A 80 5.42 -2.43 -6.33
N LYS A 81 5.44 -3.65 -5.77
CA LYS A 81 6.66 -4.47 -5.77
C LYS A 81 7.03 -4.91 -7.19
N ASN A 82 8.28 -4.64 -7.57
CA ASN A 82 8.77 -4.93 -8.92
C ASN A 82 10.20 -5.46 -8.92
N ASN A 83 10.56 -6.21 -9.97
CA ASN A 83 11.86 -6.86 -10.08
C ASN A 83 13.05 -5.88 -10.13
N PRO A 84 12.99 -4.75 -10.86
CA PRO A 84 14.06 -3.75 -10.81
C PRO A 84 14.38 -3.29 -9.38
N GLN A 85 13.34 -3.00 -8.58
CA GLN A 85 13.51 -2.59 -7.19
C GLN A 85 14.04 -3.74 -6.33
N ARG A 86 13.56 -4.97 -6.50
CA ARG A 86 14.09 -6.16 -5.79
C ARG A 86 15.60 -6.33 -6.03
N ASN A 87 16.08 -6.13 -7.25
CA ASN A 87 17.51 -6.21 -7.57
C ASN A 87 18.33 -5.11 -6.89
N GLN A 88 17.82 -3.87 -6.88
CA GLN A 88 18.48 -2.78 -6.16
C GLN A 88 18.51 -3.05 -4.65
N LEU A 89 17.38 -3.51 -4.09
CA LEU A 89 17.26 -3.83 -2.67
C LEU A 89 18.20 -4.94 -2.26
N LEU A 90 18.41 -5.97 -3.08
CA LEU A 90 19.37 -7.03 -2.80
C LEU A 90 20.78 -6.44 -2.58
N LEU A 91 21.28 -5.66 -3.53
CA LEU A 91 22.60 -5.05 -3.43
C LEU A 91 22.69 -4.08 -2.23
N ARG A 92 21.68 -3.23 -2.07
CA ARG A 92 21.66 -2.21 -0.99
C ARG A 92 21.50 -2.83 0.39
N ALA A 93 20.80 -3.95 0.51
CA ALA A 93 20.69 -4.72 1.74
C ALA A 93 22.03 -5.37 2.11
N LEU A 94 22.73 -5.96 1.13
CA LEU A 94 24.07 -6.52 1.34
C LEU A 94 25.07 -5.45 1.79
N LEU A 95 24.96 -4.23 1.23
CA LEU A 95 25.77 -3.08 1.64
C LEU A 95 25.30 -2.42 2.94
N GLY A 96 24.10 -2.75 3.45
CA GLY A 96 23.52 -2.12 4.63
C GLY A 96 23.11 -0.64 4.45
N THR A 97 22.82 -0.20 3.23
CA THR A 97 22.63 1.23 2.88
C THR A 97 21.23 1.58 2.37
N ILE A 98 20.21 0.80 2.69
CA ILE A 98 18.82 1.16 2.36
C ILE A 98 18.42 2.36 3.23
N PRO A 99 18.03 3.51 2.65
CA PRO A 99 17.64 4.67 3.42
C PRO A 99 16.27 4.45 4.07
N VAL A 100 16.03 5.15 5.17
CA VAL A 100 14.78 5.12 5.93
C VAL A 100 14.16 6.51 5.96
N LEU A 101 12.84 6.58 5.99
CA LEU A 101 12.13 7.84 6.21
C LEU A 101 12.09 8.13 7.71
N ILE A 102 12.51 9.33 8.09
CA ILE A 102 12.59 9.76 9.50
C ILE A 102 11.58 10.87 9.74
N ASN A 103 10.71 10.67 10.73
CA ASN A 103 9.76 11.67 11.21
C ASN A 103 10.14 12.24 12.59
N LYS A 104 10.97 11.52 13.34
CA LYS A 104 11.35 11.83 14.73
C LYS A 104 12.87 11.84 14.84
N SER A 105 13.43 12.99 15.24
CA SER A 105 14.87 13.25 15.11
C SER A 105 15.73 12.80 16.30
N GLY A 106 15.14 12.54 17.47
CA GLY A 106 15.87 12.12 18.66
C GLY A 106 15.54 12.94 19.90
N THR A 107 16.53 13.38 20.68
CA THR A 107 16.32 14.09 21.95
C THR A 107 15.38 15.30 21.81
N GLY A 108 14.29 15.32 22.58
CA GLY A 108 13.23 16.35 22.48
C GLY A 108 12.15 16.07 21.43
N ASP A 109 12.38 15.09 20.56
CA ASP A 109 11.45 14.63 19.52
C ASP A 109 11.66 13.12 19.25
N GLN A 110 11.40 12.31 20.28
CA GLN A 110 11.72 10.88 20.31
C GLN A 110 10.60 10.02 19.72
N PHE A 111 10.97 8.80 19.33
CA PHE A 111 10.05 7.72 18.96
C PHE A 111 10.12 6.58 19.98
N ASN A 112 9.04 6.38 20.72
CA ASN A 112 8.91 5.38 21.77
C ASN A 112 8.28 4.10 21.21
N LYS A 113 9.12 3.11 20.91
CA LYS A 113 8.72 1.88 20.20
C LYS A 113 7.54 1.12 20.83
N ASP A 114 7.34 1.18 22.15
CA ASP A 114 6.34 0.36 22.83
C ASP A 114 4.94 0.99 22.83
N SER A 115 4.86 2.31 22.68
CA SER A 115 3.60 3.06 22.63
C SER A 115 3.28 3.55 21.22
N GLU A 116 4.29 4.00 20.48
CA GLU A 116 4.10 4.63 19.18
C GLU A 116 4.11 3.64 18.02
N GLN A 117 4.59 2.39 18.19
CA GLN A 117 4.59 1.37 17.14
C GLN A 117 3.70 0.17 17.49
N GLN A 118 2.62 -0.02 16.72
CA GLN A 118 1.66 -1.11 16.89
C GLN A 118 1.66 -2.06 15.68
N TRP A 119 2.45 -3.13 15.75
CA TRP A 119 2.61 -4.10 14.65
C TRP A 119 1.34 -4.87 14.28
N ASN A 120 0.36 -4.92 15.17
CA ASN A 120 -0.95 -5.54 14.95
C ASN A 120 -1.95 -4.60 14.25
N GLU A 121 -1.62 -3.30 14.08
CA GLU A 121 -2.52 -2.29 13.53
C GLU A 121 -2.01 -1.71 12.21
N THR A 122 -1.42 -2.55 11.35
CA THR A 122 -0.79 -2.12 10.09
C THR A 122 -1.74 -1.47 9.08
N GLU A 123 -3.06 -1.58 9.24
CA GLU A 123 -4.06 -0.84 8.46
C GLU A 123 -4.33 0.58 8.96
N LYS A 124 -3.82 0.93 10.15
CA LYS A 124 -4.02 2.22 10.80
C LYS A 124 -2.71 3.01 10.86
N LEU A 125 -2.82 4.26 11.32
CA LEU A 125 -1.68 5.16 11.51
C LEU A 125 -0.65 4.60 12.50
N ASP A 126 -1.10 3.91 13.55
CA ASP A 126 -0.24 3.36 14.60
C ASP A 126 0.67 2.22 14.11
N GLY A 127 0.38 1.64 12.93
CA GLY A 127 1.29 0.73 12.24
C GLY A 127 2.51 1.41 11.61
N ASN A 128 2.56 2.75 11.61
CA ASN A 128 3.64 3.59 11.08
C ASN A 128 4.16 3.19 9.70
N LEU A 129 3.26 2.88 8.76
CA LEU A 129 3.62 2.82 7.35
C LEU A 129 3.39 4.22 6.72
N PRO A 130 4.47 4.96 6.36
CA PRO A 130 4.34 6.30 5.79
C PRO A 130 3.36 6.44 4.62
N GLY A 131 3.38 5.51 3.66
CA GLY A 131 2.62 5.59 2.42
C GLY A 131 3.10 6.66 1.43
N PHE A 132 4.12 7.44 1.79
CA PHE A 132 4.73 8.48 0.96
C PHE A 132 6.16 8.80 1.44
N GLY A 133 7.09 9.03 0.51
CA GLY A 133 8.49 9.43 0.82
C GLY A 133 9.44 8.29 1.19
N GLU A 134 8.93 7.10 1.50
CA GLU A 134 9.73 5.90 1.79
C GLU A 134 10.20 5.15 0.54
N VAL A 135 11.17 4.25 0.72
CA VAL A 135 11.65 3.37 -0.35
C VAL A 135 10.55 2.40 -0.77
N ASN A 136 10.25 2.35 -2.07
CA ASN A 136 9.26 1.40 -2.59
C ASN A 136 9.69 -0.07 -2.38
N GLY A 137 8.71 -0.96 -2.23
CA GLY A 137 8.90 -2.41 -2.27
C GLY A 137 9.02 -3.10 -0.91
N GLY A 138 8.93 -2.37 0.20
CA GLY A 138 9.05 -2.95 1.55
C GLY A 138 8.62 -1.99 2.66
N PHE A 139 8.52 -2.53 3.87
CA PHE A 139 8.32 -1.75 5.09
C PHE A 139 9.62 -1.81 5.90
N TYR A 140 10.43 -0.75 5.78
CA TYR A 140 11.79 -0.74 6.32
C TYR A 140 11.83 -0.06 7.67
N GLN A 141 12.37 -0.77 8.66
CA GLN A 141 12.70 -0.20 9.96
C GLN A 141 14.10 0.41 9.93
N LEU A 142 14.35 1.36 10.82
CA LEU A 142 15.70 1.78 11.16
C LEU A 142 16.56 0.56 11.49
N ASN A 143 17.62 0.34 10.71
CA ASN A 143 18.57 -0.72 10.96
C ASN A 143 19.29 -0.42 12.28
N LYS A 144 19.17 -1.32 13.27
CA LYS A 144 19.83 -1.17 14.58
C LYS A 144 21.36 -1.05 14.47
N ASN A 145 21.96 -1.56 13.39
CA ASN A 145 23.41 -1.49 13.18
C ASN A 145 23.88 -0.11 12.69
N LEU A 146 22.98 0.73 12.14
CA LEU A 146 23.32 2.11 11.76
C LEU A 146 23.40 3.04 12.98
N LEU A 147 22.72 2.70 14.09
CA LEU A 147 22.82 3.43 15.35
C LEU A 147 24.22 3.35 15.97
N ALA A 148 24.99 2.28 15.69
CA ALA A 148 26.34 2.12 16.20
C ALA A 148 27.37 3.11 15.60
N TYR A 149 27.01 3.82 14.53
CA TYR A 149 27.85 4.87 13.93
C TYR A 149 27.47 6.29 14.38
N PHE A 150 26.42 6.44 15.19
CA PHE A 150 25.97 7.72 15.75
C PHE A 150 26.21 7.82 17.27
N TYR A 151 26.96 6.89 17.85
CA TYR A 151 27.46 6.92 19.24
C TYR A 151 28.99 6.82 19.28
#